data_AF-A0A7D9LKQ5-F1
#
_entry.id   AF-A0A7D9LKQ5-F1
#
_cell.length_a   1.000
_cell.length_b   1.000
_cell.length_c   1.000
_cell.angle_alpha   90.00
_cell.angle_beta   90.00
_cell.angle_gamma   90.00
#
_symmetry.space_group_name_H-M   'P 1'
#
loop_
_entity.id
_entity.type
_entity.pdbx_description
1 polymer ?
#
loop_
_entity_poly.entity_id
_entity_poly.type
_entity_poly.pdbx_seq_one_letter_code
_entity_poly.pdbx_strand_id
1 'polypeptide(L)'
;MYKNFQIGEKVQKYKGYNEAVIVSRSAQRLSLLVPVDMDQDQETKSEAKESKSVRDRYALLEKKYKKKVWEETLASGISCEENEVDLGMGEIVSLFYEADIEHERVAAEKKKKLEEEANQAAEMRQQSLESFGETRKRSESADSEGTSTKRKRSSGSDMVSYLSDKSERETELKKEELEIMQLQTVKDHELRENDMKLRKEAMEAAQNQNNSMINQLVELQRIQQQQFMQLMRQQQEQSSSMMVLLNKITSQK
;
A
#
# COMPACT_ATOMS: atom_id res chain seq x y z
N MET A 1 -48.04 -20.32 42.82
CA MET A 1 -48.49 -18.96 42.48
C MET A 1 -47.31 -18.02 42.58
N TYR A 2 -47.13 -17.21 41.53
CA TYR A 2 -46.06 -16.23 41.29
C TYR A 2 -45.77 -15.27 42.47
N LYS A 3 -44.50 -14.93 42.70
CA LYS A 3 -43.93 -13.59 42.40
C LYS A 3 -42.46 -13.47 42.83
N ASN A 4 -41.62 -13.35 41.81
CA ASN A 4 -40.21 -12.93 41.83
C ASN A 4 -40.13 -11.41 42.03
N PHE A 5 -39.23 -10.89 42.88
CA PHE A 5 -38.39 -9.74 42.52
C PHE A 5 -37.22 -9.51 43.51
N GLN A 6 -36.12 -9.06 42.92
CA GLN A 6 -34.75 -8.80 43.39
C GLN A 6 -34.70 -7.84 44.60
N ILE A 7 -33.63 -7.78 45.40
CA ILE A 7 -32.49 -6.86 45.18
C ILE A 7 -31.36 -7.19 46.18
N GLY A 8 -30.25 -7.74 45.67
CA GLY A 8 -28.91 -7.34 46.11
C GLY A 8 -28.59 -6.04 45.35
N GLU A 9 -27.97 -5.03 45.92
CA GLU A 9 -26.64 -5.02 46.51
C GLU A 9 -26.55 -3.80 47.44
N LYS A 10 -25.61 -3.87 48.39
CA LYS A 10 -24.73 -2.73 48.69
C LYS A 10 -23.68 -3.18 49.70
N VAL A 11 -22.49 -2.61 49.50
CA VAL A 11 -21.30 -2.53 50.36
C VAL A 11 -20.35 -3.72 50.34
N GLN A 12 -19.27 -3.60 49.55
CA GLN A 12 -17.96 -3.39 50.17
C GLN A 12 -16.97 -2.71 49.21
N LYS A 13 -16.78 -1.43 49.53
CA LYS A 13 -15.75 -0.52 49.04
C LYS A 13 -14.48 -0.76 49.87
N TYR A 14 -13.33 -0.58 49.25
CA TYR A 14 -11.97 -0.45 49.83
C TYR A 14 -11.16 -1.74 50.08
N LYS A 15 -10.34 -2.12 49.09
CA LYS A 15 -8.91 -2.47 49.22
C LYS A 15 -8.35 -2.75 47.82
N GLY A 16 -7.49 -1.87 47.31
CA GLY A 16 -6.93 -2.03 45.97
C GLY A 16 -6.06 -0.87 45.48
N TYR A 17 -5.42 -0.13 46.39
CA TYR A 17 -4.22 0.61 46.08
C TYR A 17 -3.09 -0.12 46.81
N ASN A 18 -2.05 -0.57 46.08
CA ASN A 18 -0.65 -0.80 46.55
C ASN A 18 0.08 -2.12 46.17
N GLU A 19 -0.24 -2.87 45.11
CA GLU A 19 0.66 -4.01 44.73
C GLU A 19 1.03 -4.18 43.25
N ALA A 20 0.78 -3.22 42.35
CA ALA A 20 1.25 -3.35 40.95
C ALA A 20 2.05 -2.13 40.43
N VAL A 21 2.60 -1.33 41.34
CA VAL A 21 3.59 -0.30 41.00
C VAL A 21 4.89 -0.74 41.64
N ILE A 22 5.72 -1.44 40.86
CA ILE A 22 7.19 -1.60 40.89
C ILE A 22 7.49 -2.89 40.12
N VAL A 23 7.17 -2.91 38.83
CA VAL A 23 7.94 -3.70 37.85
C VAL A 23 8.41 -2.71 36.81
N SER A 24 9.56 -2.11 37.15
CA SER A 24 10.58 -1.52 36.28
C SER A 24 10.09 -0.93 34.96
N ARG A 25 9.67 0.34 35.00
CA ARG A 25 9.57 1.24 33.82
C ARG A 25 10.86 1.29 32.98
N SER A 26 12.01 0.90 33.54
CA SER A 26 13.28 0.77 32.82
C SER A 26 13.33 -0.46 31.88
N ALA A 27 12.63 -1.55 32.20
CA ALA A 27 12.61 -2.76 31.36
C ALA A 27 11.69 -2.58 30.14
N GLN A 28 10.55 -1.92 30.32
CA GLN A 28 9.61 -1.65 29.21
C GLN A 28 10.09 -0.51 28.28
N ARG A 29 11.00 0.37 28.74
CA ARG A 29 11.58 1.41 27.87
C ARG A 29 12.75 0.89 27.02
N LEU A 30 13.37 -0.23 27.40
CA LEU A 30 14.47 -0.84 26.62
C LEU A 30 13.98 -1.87 25.59
N SER A 31 12.81 -2.50 25.78
CA SER A 31 12.22 -3.41 24.79
C SER A 31 11.35 -2.71 23.73
N LEU A 32 11.09 -1.40 23.88
CA LEU A 32 10.39 -0.55 22.92
C LEU A 32 11.34 0.42 22.18
N LEU A 33 12.66 0.21 22.26
CA LEU A 33 13.54 0.67 21.19
C LEU A 33 13.44 -0.32 20.04
N VAL A 34 12.30 -0.26 19.34
CA VAL A 34 12.31 -0.49 17.90
C VAL A 34 13.33 0.52 17.35
N PRO A 35 14.31 0.11 16.52
CA PRO A 35 15.04 1.09 15.73
C PRO A 35 13.99 1.83 14.90
N VAL A 36 13.61 3.02 15.37
CA VAL A 36 12.86 3.97 14.56
C VAL A 36 13.84 4.33 13.47
N ASP A 37 13.62 3.78 12.28
CA ASP A 37 14.39 4.09 11.08
C ASP A 37 14.31 5.60 10.85
N MET A 38 15.33 6.32 11.33
CA MET A 38 15.49 7.77 11.19
C MET A 38 15.75 8.21 9.73
N ASP A 39 15.74 7.26 8.79
CA ASP A 39 16.07 7.49 7.38
C ASP A 39 14.83 7.73 6.50
N GLN A 40 13.62 7.34 6.90
CA GLN A 40 12.40 7.56 6.08
C GLN A 40 11.87 9.00 6.10
N ASP A 41 12.23 9.79 7.11
CA ASP A 41 11.83 11.21 7.21
C ASP A 41 12.64 12.13 6.28
N GLN A 42 13.81 11.70 5.81
CA GLN A 42 14.60 12.44 4.83
C GLN A 42 14.04 12.23 3.42
N GLU A 43 13.66 10.98 3.10
CA GLU A 43 13.17 10.58 1.78
C GLU A 43 11.76 11.15 1.48
N THR A 44 10.85 11.10 2.46
CA THR A 44 9.50 11.71 2.36
C THR A 44 9.53 13.24 2.32
N LYS A 45 10.53 13.88 2.96
CA LYS A 45 10.73 15.34 2.85
C LYS A 45 11.36 15.76 1.53
N SER A 46 12.23 14.95 0.93
CA SER A 46 12.71 15.20 -0.43
C SER A 46 11.59 15.03 -1.44
N GLU A 47 10.76 14.00 -1.35
CA GLU A 47 9.59 13.82 -2.22
C GLU A 47 8.55 14.94 -2.05
N ALA A 48 8.31 15.42 -0.82
CA ALA A 48 7.41 16.56 -0.58
C ALA A 48 7.96 17.90 -1.13
N LYS A 49 9.28 18.11 -1.10
CA LYS A 49 9.93 19.29 -1.71
C LYS A 49 9.99 19.19 -3.23
N GLU A 50 10.26 18.00 -3.74
CA GLU A 50 10.30 17.69 -5.17
C GLU A 50 8.91 17.81 -5.79
N SER A 51 7.86 17.30 -5.13
CA SER A 51 6.47 17.47 -5.57
C SER A 51 6.00 18.93 -5.62
N LYS A 52 6.41 19.78 -4.67
CA LYS A 52 6.10 21.23 -4.73
C LYS A 52 6.84 21.94 -5.86
N SER A 53 8.13 21.65 -6.04
CA SER A 53 8.93 22.18 -7.15
C SER A 53 8.39 21.72 -8.52
N VAL A 54 7.97 20.46 -8.63
CA VAL A 54 7.35 19.90 -9.84
C VAL A 54 6.00 20.57 -10.10
N ARG A 55 5.16 20.76 -9.08
CA ARG A 55 3.88 21.47 -9.17
C ARG A 55 4.08 22.92 -9.62
N ASP A 56 5.06 23.63 -9.05
CA ASP A 56 5.38 25.02 -9.42
C ASP A 56 5.93 25.12 -10.86
N ARG A 57 6.81 24.20 -11.26
CA ARG A 57 7.34 24.12 -12.62
C ARG A 57 6.24 23.81 -13.63
N TYR A 58 5.33 22.91 -13.28
CA TYR A 58 4.17 22.57 -14.10
C TYR A 58 3.24 23.76 -14.28
N ALA A 59 2.85 24.45 -13.21
CA ALA A 59 2.02 25.64 -13.27
C ALA A 59 2.64 26.76 -14.14
N LEU A 60 3.97 26.85 -14.15
CA LEU A 60 4.71 27.78 -15.02
C LEU A 60 4.67 27.34 -16.49
N LEU A 61 4.80 26.05 -16.78
CA LEU A 61 4.68 25.51 -18.14
C LEU A 61 3.26 25.64 -18.68
N GLU A 62 2.25 25.37 -17.87
CA GLU A 62 0.84 25.54 -18.22
C GLU A 62 0.54 27.00 -18.59
N LYS A 63 1.00 27.96 -17.78
CA LYS A 63 0.85 29.40 -18.07
C LYS A 63 1.54 29.80 -19.38
N LYS A 64 2.73 29.26 -19.66
CA LYS A 64 3.45 29.53 -20.90
C LYS A 64 2.72 28.95 -22.12
N TYR A 65 2.20 27.74 -22.00
CA TYR A 65 1.43 27.08 -23.06
C TYR A 65 0.15 27.87 -23.37
N LYS A 66 -0.67 28.18 -22.37
CA LYS A 66 -1.89 28.98 -22.55
C LYS A 66 -1.61 30.35 -23.16
N LYS A 67 -0.51 30.99 -22.76
CA LYS A 67 -0.07 32.27 -23.33
C LYS A 67 0.34 32.15 -24.80
N LYS A 68 1.11 31.11 -25.15
CA LYS A 68 1.50 30.83 -26.54
C LYS A 68 0.27 30.61 -27.43
N VAL A 69 -0.66 29.75 -27.00
CA VAL A 69 -1.92 29.50 -27.70
C VAL A 69 -2.74 30.78 -27.86
N TRP A 70 -2.83 31.62 -26.82
CA TRP A 70 -3.54 32.89 -26.89
C TRP A 70 -2.87 33.89 -27.85
N GLU A 71 -1.54 34.00 -27.84
CA GLU A 71 -0.79 34.86 -28.76
C GLU A 71 -0.91 34.38 -30.22
N GLU A 72 -0.85 33.07 -30.45
CA GLU A 72 -0.98 32.46 -31.79
C GLU A 72 -2.41 32.57 -32.33
N THR A 73 -3.43 32.36 -31.48
CA THR A 73 -4.85 32.55 -31.87
C THR A 73 -5.16 34.03 -32.15
N LEU A 74 -4.60 34.96 -31.37
CA LEU A 74 -4.77 36.40 -31.57
C LEU A 74 -4.02 36.91 -32.81
N ALA A 75 -2.85 36.35 -33.12
CA ALA A 75 -2.00 36.78 -34.24
C ALA A 75 -2.40 36.15 -35.59
N SER A 76 -2.82 34.87 -35.59
CA SER A 76 -3.02 34.11 -36.82
C SER A 76 -4.48 34.00 -37.26
N GLY A 77 -5.46 34.19 -36.37
CA GLY A 77 -6.89 34.08 -36.68
C GLY A 77 -7.35 32.73 -37.24
N ILE A 78 -6.49 31.71 -37.22
CA ILE A 78 -6.68 30.36 -37.76
C ILE A 78 -6.22 29.38 -36.68
N SER A 79 -7.02 28.33 -36.45
CA SER A 79 -6.71 27.28 -35.46
C SER A 79 -5.44 26.55 -35.87
N CYS A 80 -4.44 26.52 -34.99
CA CYS A 80 -3.26 25.67 -35.17
C CYS A 80 -3.65 24.20 -34.98
N GLU A 81 -3.00 23.28 -35.71
CA GLU A 81 -3.16 21.84 -35.47
C GLU A 81 -2.48 21.48 -34.14
N GLU A 82 -3.20 20.73 -33.29
CA GLU A 82 -2.71 20.32 -31.97
C GLU A 82 -1.52 19.37 -32.14
N ASN A 83 -0.35 19.78 -31.64
CA ASN A 83 0.87 18.95 -31.69
C ASN A 83 0.80 17.84 -30.64
N GLU A 84 1.52 16.73 -30.82
CA GLU A 84 1.56 15.61 -29.86
C GLU A 84 1.99 16.05 -28.45
N VAL A 85 2.84 17.07 -28.37
CA VAL A 85 3.27 17.69 -27.11
C VAL A 85 2.13 18.42 -26.40
N ASP A 86 1.23 19.02 -27.16
CA ASP A 86 0.08 19.79 -26.67
C ASP A 86 -1.02 18.84 -26.18
N LEU A 87 -1.22 17.73 -26.90
CA LEU A 87 -2.06 16.60 -26.47
C LEU A 87 -1.52 15.97 -25.18
N GLY A 88 -0.23 15.66 -25.13
CA GLY A 88 0.41 15.09 -23.94
C GLY A 88 0.34 16.03 -22.73
N MET A 89 0.41 17.35 -22.96
CA MET A 89 0.18 18.32 -21.88
C MET A 89 -1.27 18.27 -21.40
N GLY A 90 -2.25 18.18 -22.30
CA GLY A 90 -3.68 18.05 -21.95
C GLY A 90 -3.99 16.79 -21.14
N GLU A 91 -3.40 15.65 -21.50
CA GLU A 91 -3.51 14.40 -20.74
C GLU A 91 -2.93 14.54 -19.33
N ILE A 92 -1.74 15.14 -19.22
CA ILE A 92 -1.10 15.39 -17.92
C ILE A 92 -2.00 16.31 -17.07
N VAL A 93 -2.54 17.40 -17.62
CA VAL A 93 -3.50 18.29 -16.90
C VAL A 93 -4.67 17.48 -16.36
N SER A 94 -5.25 16.62 -17.20
CA SER A 94 -6.44 15.84 -16.85
C SER A 94 -6.14 14.84 -15.73
N LEU A 95 -5.00 14.16 -15.78
CA LEU A 95 -4.55 13.24 -14.73
C LEU A 95 -4.30 13.95 -13.39
N PHE A 96 -3.68 15.14 -13.41
CA PHE A 96 -3.47 15.92 -12.19
C PHE A 96 -4.79 16.42 -11.59
N TYR A 97 -5.74 16.83 -12.43
CA TYR A 97 -7.06 17.27 -11.98
C TYR A 97 -7.84 16.13 -11.31
N GLU A 98 -7.86 14.95 -11.91
CA GLU A 98 -8.51 13.75 -11.33
C GLU A 98 -7.84 13.34 -10.00
N ALA A 99 -6.51 13.41 -9.95
CA ALA A 99 -5.76 13.10 -8.73
C ALA A 99 -6.06 14.09 -7.58
N ASP A 100 -6.17 15.39 -7.87
CA ASP A 100 -6.54 16.40 -6.86
C ASP A 100 -7.99 16.16 -6.36
N ILE A 101 -8.94 15.80 -7.24
CA ILE A 101 -10.32 15.43 -6.86
C ILE A 101 -10.34 14.20 -5.95
N GLU A 102 -9.65 13.13 -6.33
CA GLU A 102 -9.63 11.90 -5.53
C GLU A 102 -8.95 12.15 -4.18
N HIS A 103 -7.91 12.99 -4.13
CA HIS A 103 -7.27 13.39 -2.89
C HIS A 103 -8.24 14.15 -1.96
N GLU A 104 -9.03 15.09 -2.49
CA GLU A 104 -10.08 15.78 -1.71
C GLU A 104 -11.16 14.81 -1.22
N ARG A 105 -11.59 13.88 -2.07
CA ARG A 105 -12.57 12.84 -1.72
C ARG A 105 -12.08 11.96 -0.56
N VAL A 106 -10.84 11.47 -0.65
CA VAL A 106 -10.20 10.66 0.39
C VAL A 106 -10.01 11.46 1.68
N ALA A 107 -9.65 12.73 1.60
CA ALA A 107 -9.53 13.61 2.76
C ALA A 107 -10.90 13.81 3.46
N ALA A 108 -11.95 14.02 2.68
CA ALA A 108 -13.32 14.15 3.19
C ALA A 108 -13.81 12.86 3.86
N GLU A 109 -13.57 11.70 3.26
CA GLU A 109 -13.92 10.40 3.85
C GLU A 109 -13.18 10.14 5.17
N LYS A 110 -11.88 10.43 5.23
CA LYS A 110 -11.09 10.31 6.47
C LYS A 110 -11.64 11.21 7.57
N LYS A 111 -11.99 12.46 7.23
CA LYS A 111 -12.59 13.40 8.19
C LYS A 111 -13.94 12.88 8.70
N LYS A 112 -14.79 12.34 7.81
CA LYS A 112 -16.08 11.78 8.19
C LYS A 112 -15.94 10.58 9.13
N LYS A 113 -15.02 9.67 8.84
CA LYS A 113 -14.73 8.51 9.71
C LYS A 113 -14.27 8.94 11.11
N LEU A 114 -13.39 9.93 11.19
CA LEU A 114 -12.94 10.46 12.49
C LEU A 114 -14.09 11.09 13.28
N GLU A 115 -15.03 11.77 12.61
CA GLU A 115 -16.22 12.34 13.26
C GLU A 115 -17.20 11.26 13.72
N GLU A 116 -17.41 10.22 12.91
CA GLU A 116 -18.22 9.05 13.28
C GLU A 116 -17.63 8.30 14.49
N GLU A 117 -16.32 8.06 14.51
CA GLU A 117 -15.62 7.44 15.65
C GLU A 117 -15.70 8.31 16.91
N ALA A 118 -15.54 9.63 16.77
CA ALA A 118 -15.67 10.56 17.90
C ALA A 118 -17.10 10.56 18.49
N ASN A 119 -18.12 10.53 17.63
CA ASN A 119 -19.51 10.45 18.06
C ASN A 119 -19.82 9.12 18.74
N GLN A 120 -19.35 7.99 18.19
CA GLN A 120 -19.50 6.68 18.84
C GLN A 120 -18.83 6.64 20.21
N ALA A 121 -17.62 7.21 20.34
CA ALA A 121 -16.93 7.29 21.63
C ALA A 121 -17.67 8.18 22.64
N ALA A 122 -18.29 9.27 22.19
CA ALA A 122 -19.12 10.14 23.02
C ALA A 122 -20.41 9.44 23.46
N GLU A 123 -21.07 8.72 22.55
CA GLU A 123 -22.28 7.95 22.85
C GLU A 123 -22.00 6.82 23.85
N MET A 124 -20.93 6.05 23.67
CA MET A 124 -20.52 5.04 24.65
C MET A 124 -20.25 5.64 26.03
N ARG A 125 -19.61 6.82 26.09
CA ARG A 125 -19.40 7.54 27.35
C ARG A 125 -20.73 7.95 27.98
N GLN A 126 -21.67 8.47 27.20
CA GLN A 126 -22.98 8.89 27.70
C GLN A 126 -23.81 7.70 28.20
N GLN A 127 -23.88 6.60 27.44
CA GLN A 127 -24.55 5.36 27.86
C GLN A 127 -23.97 4.82 29.18
N SER A 128 -22.64 4.88 29.33
CA SER A 128 -21.98 4.48 30.58
C SER A 128 -22.38 5.38 31.76
N LEU A 129 -22.45 6.70 31.55
CA LEU A 129 -22.88 7.66 32.58
C LEU A 129 -24.38 7.51 32.92
N GLU A 130 -25.23 7.21 31.95
CA GLU A 130 -26.67 6.99 32.15
C GLU A 130 -26.94 5.73 32.97
N SER A 131 -26.26 4.62 32.68
CA SER A 131 -26.33 3.39 33.50
C SER A 131 -25.86 3.63 34.95
N PHE A 132 -24.85 4.49 35.13
CA PHE A 132 -24.41 4.95 36.45
C PHE A 132 -25.46 5.86 37.13
N GLY A 133 -26.17 6.69 36.36
CA GLY A 133 -27.24 7.55 36.84
C GLY A 133 -28.47 6.77 37.31
N GLU A 134 -28.84 5.70 36.61
CA GLU A 134 -29.95 4.80 36.99
C GLU A 134 -29.66 4.04 38.29
N THR A 135 -28.44 3.51 38.45
CA THR A 135 -28.01 2.86 39.70
C THR A 135 -27.95 3.81 40.89
N ARG A 136 -27.66 5.12 40.65
CA ARG A 136 -27.74 6.17 41.68
C ARG A 136 -29.19 6.53 42.05
N LYS A 137 -30.12 6.62 41.09
CA LYS A 137 -31.54 6.89 41.38
C LYS A 137 -32.20 5.75 42.19
N ARG A 138 -31.87 4.48 41.89
CA ARG A 138 -32.32 3.31 42.68
C ARG A 138 -31.82 3.33 44.14
N SER A 139 -30.78 4.11 44.41
CA SER A 139 -30.12 4.24 45.71
C SER A 139 -30.76 5.30 46.61
N GLU A 140 -31.39 6.34 46.05
CA GLU A 140 -32.12 7.39 46.80
C GLU A 140 -33.57 7.01 47.09
N SER A 141 -34.18 6.11 46.32
CA SER A 141 -35.56 5.63 46.53
C SER A 141 -35.70 4.47 47.53
N ALA A 142 -34.59 4.00 48.12
CA ALA A 142 -34.54 2.80 48.97
C ALA A 142 -34.23 3.09 50.45
N ASP A 143 -34.41 4.34 50.90
CA ASP A 143 -34.14 4.75 52.30
C ASP A 143 -35.40 4.81 53.19
N SER A 144 -36.47 4.10 52.79
CA SER A 144 -37.63 3.83 53.65
C SER A 144 -37.73 2.32 53.90
N GLU A 145 -37.76 1.96 55.18
CA GLU A 145 -38.06 0.64 55.74
C GLU A 145 -37.04 -0.51 55.55
N GLY A 146 -36.29 -0.78 56.63
CA GLY A 146 -36.52 -2.02 57.37
C GLY A 146 -35.69 -3.27 57.02
N THR A 147 -34.96 -3.74 58.05
CA THR A 147 -34.54 -5.13 58.32
C THR A 147 -33.23 -5.64 57.69
N SER A 148 -32.17 -5.59 58.50
CA SER A 148 -30.89 -6.25 58.25
C SER A 148 -31.01 -7.77 58.45
N THR A 149 -31.33 -8.51 57.40
CA THR A 149 -31.15 -9.97 57.38
C THR A 149 -29.74 -10.30 56.85
N LYS A 150 -28.96 -11.06 57.62
CA LYS A 150 -27.61 -11.50 57.24
C LYS A 150 -27.68 -12.28 55.93
N ARG A 151 -27.16 -11.69 54.84
CA ARG A 151 -27.08 -12.32 53.51
C ARG A 151 -26.23 -13.61 53.62
N LYS A 152 -26.85 -14.78 53.38
CA LYS A 152 -26.09 -16.02 53.13
C LYS A 152 -25.28 -15.78 51.86
N ARG A 153 -23.95 -15.98 51.94
CA ARG A 153 -23.04 -15.91 50.80
C ARG A 153 -23.47 -16.97 49.78
N SER A 154 -24.12 -16.56 48.70
CA SER A 154 -24.35 -17.44 47.55
C SER A 154 -23.00 -17.98 47.09
N SER A 155 -22.87 -19.30 46.98
CA SER A 155 -21.65 -19.96 46.54
C SER A 155 -21.25 -19.42 45.17
N GLY A 156 -20.03 -18.85 45.07
CA GLY A 156 -19.51 -18.25 43.83
C GLY A 156 -19.25 -19.25 42.70
N SER A 157 -19.63 -20.53 42.87
CA SER A 157 -19.44 -21.60 41.88
C SER A 157 -20.02 -21.26 40.51
N ASP A 158 -21.21 -20.65 40.46
CA ASP A 158 -21.91 -20.32 39.20
C ASP A 158 -21.26 -19.12 38.47
N MET A 159 -20.72 -18.17 39.23
CA MET A 159 -19.93 -17.07 38.67
C MET A 159 -18.57 -17.58 38.15
N VAL A 160 -17.95 -18.53 38.85
CA VAL A 160 -16.67 -19.12 38.43
C VAL A 160 -16.84 -19.98 37.17
N SER A 161 -17.92 -20.76 37.05
CA SER A 161 -18.22 -21.47 35.80
C SER A 161 -18.46 -20.50 34.64
N TYR A 162 -19.26 -19.43 34.85
CA TYR A 162 -19.47 -18.43 33.80
C TYR A 162 -18.16 -17.74 33.37
N LEU A 163 -17.27 -17.40 34.32
CA LEU A 163 -15.96 -16.81 34.00
C LEU A 163 -15.05 -17.80 33.26
N SER A 164 -15.10 -19.09 33.62
CA SER A 164 -14.35 -20.14 32.96
C SER A 164 -14.85 -20.32 31.53
N ASP A 165 -16.16 -20.52 31.33
CA ASP A 165 -16.79 -20.66 30.02
C ASP A 165 -16.58 -19.41 29.14
N LYS A 166 -16.56 -18.21 29.73
CA LYS A 166 -16.27 -16.97 29.01
C LYS A 166 -14.80 -16.93 28.58
N SER A 167 -13.88 -17.30 29.47
CA SER A 167 -12.46 -17.35 29.15
C SER A 167 -12.16 -18.39 28.07
N GLU A 168 -12.82 -19.55 28.11
CA GLU A 168 -12.69 -20.58 27.09
C GLU A 168 -13.16 -20.06 25.73
N ARG A 169 -14.36 -19.47 25.64
CA ARG A 169 -14.86 -18.85 24.40
C ARG A 169 -13.94 -17.75 23.86
N GLU A 170 -13.43 -16.87 24.73
CA GLU A 170 -12.49 -15.83 24.31
C GLU A 170 -11.18 -16.42 23.79
N THR A 171 -10.68 -17.50 24.40
CA THR A 171 -9.46 -18.18 23.92
C THR A 171 -9.68 -18.94 22.60
N GLU A 172 -10.85 -19.51 22.39
CA GLU A 172 -11.22 -20.18 21.13
C GLU A 172 -11.31 -19.18 19.99
N LEU A 173 -12.05 -18.07 20.18
CA LEU A 173 -12.16 -17.00 19.18
C LEU A 173 -10.79 -16.43 18.80
N LYS A 174 -9.91 -16.24 19.80
CA LYS A 174 -8.56 -15.74 19.54
C LYS A 174 -7.69 -16.73 18.75
N LYS A 175 -7.90 -18.04 18.93
CA LYS A 175 -7.21 -19.07 18.13
C LYS A 175 -7.72 -19.07 16.69
N GLU A 176 -9.03 -18.99 16.50
CA GLU A 176 -9.65 -18.92 15.17
C GLU A 176 -9.17 -17.66 14.42
N GLU A 177 -9.11 -16.50 15.07
CA GLU A 177 -8.60 -15.26 14.47
C GLU A 177 -7.13 -15.39 14.05
N LEU A 178 -6.29 -16.00 14.89
CA LEU A 178 -4.89 -16.26 14.56
C LEU A 178 -4.74 -17.23 13.38
N GLU A 179 -5.58 -18.26 13.29
CA GLU A 179 -5.58 -19.22 12.18
C GLU A 179 -6.02 -18.56 10.87
N ILE A 180 -7.05 -17.71 10.90
CA ILE A 180 -7.50 -16.93 9.73
C ILE A 180 -6.39 -16.00 9.26
N MET A 181 -5.72 -15.29 10.18
CA MET A 181 -4.62 -14.41 9.86
C MET A 181 -3.47 -15.18 9.21
N GLN A 182 -3.08 -16.33 9.77
CA GLN A 182 -2.04 -17.18 9.19
C GLN A 182 -2.42 -17.67 7.80
N LEU A 183 -3.64 -18.16 7.60
CA LEU A 183 -4.13 -18.62 6.31
C LEU A 183 -4.11 -17.50 5.26
N GLN A 184 -4.48 -16.28 5.65
CA GLN A 184 -4.43 -15.12 4.77
C GLN A 184 -2.99 -14.77 4.40
N THR A 185 -2.07 -14.75 5.36
CA THR A 185 -0.64 -14.49 5.06
C THR A 185 -0.03 -15.54 4.14
N VAL A 186 -0.40 -16.82 4.29
CA VAL A 186 0.07 -17.91 3.41
C VAL A 186 -0.48 -17.72 2.00
N LYS A 187 -1.78 -17.43 1.84
CA LYS A 187 -2.39 -17.16 0.54
C LYS A 187 -1.78 -15.94 -0.14
N ASP A 188 -1.53 -14.88 0.60
CA ASP A 188 -0.89 -13.66 0.08
C ASP A 188 0.55 -13.94 -0.37
N HIS A 189 1.29 -14.76 0.38
CA HIS A 189 2.62 -15.20 -0.03
C HIS A 189 2.58 -16.05 -1.31
N GLU A 190 1.68 -17.02 -1.37
CA GLU A 190 1.50 -17.89 -2.55
C GLU A 190 1.11 -17.09 -3.79
N LEU A 191 0.22 -16.10 -3.65
CA LEU A 191 -0.17 -15.21 -4.74
C LEU A 191 1.03 -14.38 -5.24
N ARG A 192 1.86 -13.85 -4.33
CA ARG A 192 3.08 -13.10 -4.67
C ARG A 192 4.12 -13.98 -5.37
N GLU A 193 4.30 -15.22 -4.93
CA GLU A 193 5.23 -16.15 -5.59
C GLU A 193 4.75 -16.52 -7.00
N ASN A 194 3.45 -16.77 -7.16
CA ASN A 194 2.87 -17.04 -8.47
C ASN A 194 2.99 -15.84 -9.41
N ASP A 195 2.73 -14.62 -8.93
CA ASP A 195 2.89 -13.38 -9.71
C ASP A 195 4.36 -13.18 -10.14
N MET A 196 5.29 -13.36 -9.19
CA MET A 196 6.73 -13.27 -9.49
C MET A 196 7.17 -14.31 -10.52
N LYS A 197 6.66 -15.55 -10.42
CA LYS A 197 6.95 -16.62 -11.36
C LYS A 197 6.41 -16.30 -12.75
N LEU A 198 5.16 -15.82 -12.84
CA LEU A 198 4.55 -15.41 -14.10
C LEU A 198 5.33 -14.26 -14.75
N ARG A 199 5.73 -13.26 -13.96
CA ARG A 199 6.55 -12.14 -14.44
C ARG A 199 7.93 -12.59 -14.93
N LYS A 200 8.55 -13.54 -14.24
CA LYS A 200 9.83 -14.13 -14.65
C LYS A 200 9.70 -14.90 -15.97
N GLU A 201 8.66 -15.71 -16.11
CA GLU A 201 8.39 -16.45 -17.36
C GLU A 201 8.13 -15.51 -18.54
N ALA A 202 7.35 -14.44 -18.32
CA ALA A 202 7.13 -13.41 -19.34
C ALA A 202 8.43 -12.69 -19.75
N MET A 203 9.31 -12.40 -18.78
CA MET A 203 10.61 -11.79 -19.06
C MET A 203 11.54 -12.74 -19.83
N GLU A 204 11.61 -14.01 -19.44
CA GLU A 204 12.40 -15.03 -20.14
C GLU A 204 11.89 -15.24 -21.57
N ALA A 205 10.57 -15.29 -21.77
CA ALA A 205 9.97 -15.37 -23.10
C ALA A 205 10.32 -14.16 -23.98
N ALA A 206 10.22 -12.94 -23.44
CA ALA A 206 10.60 -11.71 -24.14
C ALA A 206 12.10 -11.68 -24.48
N GLN A 207 12.96 -12.10 -23.55
CA GLN A 207 14.40 -12.19 -23.78
C GLN A 207 14.75 -13.23 -24.85
N ASN A 208 14.09 -14.40 -24.83
CA ASN A 208 14.28 -15.43 -25.84
C ASN A 208 13.85 -14.96 -27.23
N GLN A 209 12.73 -14.23 -27.33
CA GLN A 209 12.31 -13.62 -28.59
C GLN A 209 13.32 -12.58 -29.10
N ASN A 210 13.81 -11.72 -28.22
CA ASN A 210 14.80 -10.70 -28.58
C ASN A 210 16.13 -11.34 -29.02
N ASN A 211 16.62 -12.35 -28.28
CA ASN A 211 17.82 -13.11 -28.64
C ASN A 211 17.66 -13.83 -29.99
N SER A 212 16.50 -14.41 -30.27
CA SER A 212 16.20 -15.05 -31.55
C SER A 212 16.28 -14.04 -32.71
N MET A 213 15.69 -12.85 -32.53
CA MET A 213 15.75 -11.78 -33.52
C MET A 213 17.19 -11.28 -33.75
N ILE A 214 17.97 -11.10 -32.67
CA ILE A 214 19.38 -10.71 -32.77
C ILE A 214 20.18 -11.78 -33.52
N ASN A 215 19.99 -13.06 -33.22
CA ASN A 215 20.69 -14.14 -33.91
C ASN A 215 20.38 -14.14 -35.42
N GLN A 216 19.13 -13.93 -35.82
CA GLN A 216 18.76 -13.79 -37.22
C GLN A 216 19.45 -12.59 -37.89
N LEU A 217 19.52 -11.44 -37.20
CA LEU A 217 20.21 -10.25 -37.71
C LEU A 217 21.71 -10.50 -37.91
N VAL A 218 22.35 -11.16 -36.94
CA VAL A 218 23.77 -11.54 -37.01
C VAL A 218 24.03 -12.51 -38.16
N GLU A 219 23.11 -13.46 -38.40
CA GLU A 219 23.23 -14.42 -39.48
C GLU A 219 23.11 -13.74 -40.86
N LEU A 220 22.18 -12.80 -41.02
CA LEU A 220 22.09 -11.96 -42.23
C LEU A 220 23.37 -11.17 -42.47
N GLN A 221 23.94 -10.57 -41.43
CA GLN A 221 25.21 -9.85 -41.53
C GLN A 221 26.37 -10.79 -41.93
N ARG A 222 26.39 -12.01 -41.39
CA ARG A 222 27.40 -13.03 -41.71
C ARG A 222 27.31 -13.49 -43.15
N ILE A 223 26.10 -13.72 -43.68
CA ILE A 223 25.87 -14.09 -45.08
C ILE A 223 26.37 -12.98 -46.00
N GLN A 224 26.08 -11.70 -45.69
CA GLN A 224 26.55 -10.57 -46.48
C GLN A 224 28.08 -10.50 -46.53
N GLN A 225 28.76 -10.71 -45.40
CA GLN A 225 30.24 -10.74 -45.37
C GLN A 225 30.82 -11.91 -46.18
N GLN A 226 30.19 -13.10 -46.11
CA GLN A 226 30.61 -14.25 -46.90
C GLN A 226 30.46 -14.01 -48.40
N GLN A 227 29.34 -13.41 -48.83
CA GLN A 227 29.13 -13.03 -50.22
C GLN A 227 30.19 -12.03 -50.71
N PHE A 228 30.52 -11.02 -49.91
CA PHE A 228 31.58 -10.07 -50.24
C PHE A 228 32.95 -10.75 -50.37
N MET A 229 33.28 -11.67 -49.47
CA MET A 229 34.54 -12.41 -49.49
C MET A 229 34.66 -13.32 -50.72
N GLN A 230 33.57 -13.97 -51.14
CA GLN A 230 33.53 -14.76 -52.37
C GLN A 230 33.75 -13.89 -53.62
N LEU A 231 33.14 -12.70 -53.67
CA LEU A 231 33.33 -11.77 -54.78
C LEU A 231 34.80 -11.31 -54.88
N MET A 232 35.42 -10.97 -53.75
CA MET A 232 36.84 -10.61 -53.72
C MET A 232 37.75 -11.76 -54.17
N ARG A 233 37.46 -13.00 -53.74
CA ARG A 233 38.21 -14.19 -54.16
C ARG A 233 38.08 -14.43 -55.66
N GLN A 234 36.88 -14.28 -56.22
CA GLN A 234 36.65 -14.41 -57.66
C GLN A 234 37.42 -13.33 -58.45
N GLN A 235 37.43 -12.09 -57.99
CA GLN A 235 38.20 -11.01 -58.61
C GLN A 235 39.71 -11.30 -58.56
N GLN A 236 40.22 -11.83 -57.45
CA GLN A 236 41.62 -12.21 -57.31
C GLN A 236 42.00 -13.40 -58.20
N GLU A 237 41.15 -14.42 -58.30
CA GLU A 237 41.34 -15.58 -59.18
C GLU A 237 41.34 -15.18 -60.66
N GLN A 238 40.43 -14.29 -61.07
CA GLN A 238 40.42 -13.73 -62.42
C GLN A 238 41.69 -12.92 -62.71
N SER A 239 42.11 -12.06 -61.76
CA SER A 239 43.33 -11.26 -61.89
C SER A 239 44.60 -12.12 -61.94
N SER A 240 44.67 -13.18 -61.13
CA SER A 240 45.76 -14.15 -61.12
C SER A 240 45.81 -14.95 -62.44
N SER A 241 44.66 -15.41 -62.94
CA SER A 241 44.58 -16.12 -64.22
C SER A 241 45.02 -15.23 -65.38
N MET A 242 44.61 -13.96 -65.39
CA MET A 242 45.09 -12.98 -66.38
C MET A 242 46.61 -12.79 -66.31
N MET A 243 47.19 -12.67 -65.11
CA MET A 243 48.64 -12.55 -64.93
C MET A 243 49.42 -13.79 -65.43
N VAL A 244 48.91 -15.00 -65.20
CA VAL A 244 49.53 -16.23 -65.73
C VAL A 244 49.52 -16.25 -67.25
N LEU A 245 48.41 -15.84 -67.87
CA LEU A 245 48.31 -15.73 -69.34
C LEU A 245 49.28 -14.69 -69.90
N LEU A 246 49.41 -13.53 -69.24
CA LEU A 246 50.36 -12.49 -69.63
C LEU A 246 51.82 -12.98 -69.54
N ASN A 247 52.20 -13.65 -68.45
CA ASN A 247 53.54 -14.24 -68.27
C ASN A 247 53.88 -15.29 -69.33
N LYS A 248 52.89 -16.09 -69.77
CA LYS A 248 53.10 -17.11 -70.80
C LYS A 248 53.34 -16.49 -72.19
N ILE A 249 52.71 -15.36 -72.47
CA ILE A 249 52.90 -14.60 -73.72
C ILE A 249 54.25 -13.88 -73.72
N THR A 250 54.66 -13.31 -72.58
CA THR A 250 55.96 -12.61 -72.47
C THR A 250 57.15 -13.56 -72.42
N SER A 251 56.99 -14.79 -71.90
CA SER A 251 58.05 -15.81 -71.85
C SER A 251 58.20 -16.64 -73.15
N GLN A 252 57.38 -16.38 -74.18
CA GLN A 252 57.47 -17.02 -75.50
C GLN A 252 58.26 -16.21 -76.55
N LYS A 253 58.94 -15.14 -76.12
CA LYS A 253 60.00 -14.47 -76.89
C LYS A 253 61.36 -14.84 -76.32
#